data_AF-A0AAW9Q7T7-F1
#
_entry.id   AF-A0AAW9Q7T7-F1
#
_cell.length_a   1.000
_cell.length_b   1.000
_cell.length_c   1.000
_cell.angle_alpha   90.00
_cell.angle_beta   90.00
_cell.angle_gamma   90.00
#
_symmetry.space_group_name_H-M   'P 1'
#
loop_
_entity.id
_entity.type
_entity.pdbx_description
1 polymer ?
#
loop_
_entity_poly.entity_id
_entity_poly.type
_entity_poly.pdbx_seq_one_letter_code
_entity_poly.pdbx_strand_id
1 'polypeptide(L)'
;MKWKLSSLIGILAAVCIPLGIAIALLVASPASANSPPPPFMNWFSLTYPSGQTTLQGLQIVDCSTATCEKPVLLIQYGECRDTGCLTSPAIFAQRGDRFDCFDDRCLWLGSALDSFPINAPQQKDEPKKWFRLIGQFADRLRLSAPILKGETTSFPMNGVWQVEVTSDSMQMAQKKGIISYSALSPFQEYSNRMFWSSWLLTILLELLVAWLFLWWRKASQQTLSRTLVAIAMVNLFSYPVVWIFFPSLEPFQSVFSRYFGISSLAIAMLYGLMMHVESKVSSRKLIFDSFIILIGANIIGFFVALCFGYGRWEPIVEGIPYRFTLPASEIFAVVYEAWVIATLSLGQLSFKQAGLLSLLTNATSLLLGVILFSFTSNL
;
A
#
# COMPACT_ATOMS: atom_id res chain seq x y z
N MET A 1 42.95 -4.08 -11.93
CA MET A 1 42.73 -4.42 -10.51
C MET A 1 42.04 -5.77 -10.42
N LYS A 2 42.77 -6.85 -10.08
CA LYS A 2 42.19 -8.17 -9.87
C LYS A 2 41.56 -8.19 -8.47
N TRP A 3 40.33 -7.71 -8.34
CA TRP A 3 39.51 -8.08 -7.18
C TRP A 3 39.34 -9.60 -7.26
N LYS A 4 40.06 -10.33 -6.42
CA LYS A 4 40.11 -11.79 -6.50
C LYS A 4 38.69 -12.30 -6.34
N LEU A 5 38.28 -13.22 -7.21
CA LEU A 5 37.03 -13.98 -7.10
C LEU A 5 36.85 -14.56 -5.67
N SER A 6 37.96 -14.80 -4.95
CA SER A 6 37.99 -15.19 -3.54
C SER A 6 37.42 -14.15 -2.56
N SER A 7 37.49 -12.85 -2.84
CA SER A 7 36.84 -11.81 -2.02
C SER A 7 35.33 -11.79 -2.23
N LEU A 8 34.86 -12.01 -3.47
CA LEU A 8 33.42 -12.05 -3.75
C LEU A 8 32.79 -13.32 -3.18
N ILE A 9 33.46 -14.47 -3.32
CA ILE A 9 33.08 -15.73 -2.65
C ILE A 9 33.17 -15.57 -1.13
N GLY A 10 34.16 -14.84 -0.61
CA GLY A 10 34.28 -14.54 0.81
C GLY A 10 33.11 -13.71 1.34
N ILE A 11 32.66 -12.70 0.59
CA ILE A 11 31.50 -11.87 0.96
C ILE A 11 30.19 -12.66 0.82
N LEU A 12 30.01 -13.40 -0.28
CA LEU A 12 28.86 -14.29 -0.46
C LEU A 12 28.80 -15.36 0.62
N ALA A 13 29.92 -15.99 0.98
CA ALA A 13 29.99 -16.92 2.09
C ALA A 13 29.71 -16.22 3.43
N ALA A 14 30.29 -15.04 3.67
CA ALA A 14 30.07 -14.28 4.90
C ALA A 14 28.64 -13.74 5.06
N VAL A 15 27.84 -13.67 4.00
CA VAL A 15 26.43 -13.27 4.06
C VAL A 15 25.50 -14.49 3.98
N CYS A 16 25.69 -15.37 2.99
CA CYS A 16 24.83 -16.52 2.75
C CYS A 16 24.98 -17.62 3.79
N ILE A 17 26.15 -17.81 4.41
CA ILE A 17 26.33 -18.80 5.48
C ILE A 17 25.60 -18.37 6.76
N PRO A 18 25.81 -17.15 7.32
CA PRO A 18 25.02 -16.73 8.48
C PRO A 18 23.54 -16.55 8.15
N LEU A 19 23.17 -16.15 6.93
CA LEU A 19 21.76 -16.14 6.51
C LEU A 19 21.18 -17.56 6.43
N GLY A 20 21.92 -18.52 5.87
CA GLY A 20 21.53 -19.92 5.79
C GLY A 20 21.45 -20.58 7.16
N ILE A 21 22.38 -20.26 8.08
CA ILE A 21 22.36 -20.67 9.48
C ILE A 21 21.17 -20.01 10.21
N ALA A 22 20.91 -18.72 10.00
CA ALA A 22 19.76 -18.03 10.58
C ALA A 22 18.44 -18.64 10.09
N ILE A 23 18.33 -18.94 8.79
CA ILE A 23 17.17 -19.64 8.21
C ILE A 23 17.05 -21.05 8.78
N ALA A 24 18.15 -21.81 8.87
CA ALA A 24 18.14 -23.15 9.44
C ALA A 24 17.75 -23.15 10.94
N LEU A 25 18.21 -22.15 11.71
CA LEU A 25 17.85 -21.95 13.11
C LEU A 25 16.38 -21.49 13.27
N LEU A 26 15.87 -20.68 12.33
CA LEU A 26 14.45 -20.31 12.26
C LEU A 26 13.56 -21.51 11.91
N VAL A 27 14.01 -22.42 11.03
CA VAL A 27 13.28 -23.63 10.62
C VAL A 27 13.36 -24.74 11.67
N ALA A 28 14.45 -24.82 12.44
CA ALA A 28 14.63 -25.83 13.49
C ALA A 28 13.87 -25.52 14.78
N SER A 29 13.39 -24.28 14.95
CA SER A 29 12.48 -23.93 16.03
C SER A 29 11.09 -24.42 15.67
N PRO A 30 10.35 -25.15 16.55
CA PRO A 30 8.94 -25.41 16.32
C PRO A 30 8.24 -24.05 16.24
N ALA A 31 7.93 -23.62 15.03
CA ALA A 31 7.15 -22.41 14.80
C ALA A 31 5.75 -22.69 15.35
N SER A 32 5.53 -22.33 16.61
CA SER A 32 4.19 -22.14 17.11
C SER A 32 3.63 -20.95 16.33
N ALA A 33 2.95 -21.23 15.23
CA ALA A 33 2.16 -20.26 14.48
C ALA A 33 0.93 -19.88 15.31
N ASN A 34 1.16 -19.35 16.50
CA ASN A 34 0.14 -18.88 17.43
C ASN A 34 -0.10 -17.40 17.15
N SER A 35 -0.30 -17.06 15.87
CA SER A 35 -0.85 -15.75 15.53
C SER A 35 -2.25 -15.71 16.12
N PRO A 36 -2.64 -14.63 16.82
CA PRO A 36 -4.04 -14.43 17.13
C PRO A 36 -4.84 -14.45 15.82
N PRO A 37 -6.11 -14.91 15.87
CA PRO A 37 -6.97 -14.81 14.71
C PRO A 37 -7.11 -13.33 14.31
N PRO A 38 -7.31 -13.05 13.02
CA PRO A 38 -7.45 -11.68 12.57
C PRO A 38 -8.70 -11.04 13.20
N PRO A 39 -8.63 -9.76 13.59
CA PRO A 39 -9.76 -9.05 14.18
C PRO A 39 -10.84 -8.81 13.13
N PHE A 40 -12.08 -8.64 13.58
CA PHE A 40 -13.19 -8.25 12.72
C PHE A 40 -12.98 -6.85 12.13
N MET A 41 -13.24 -6.70 10.84
CA MET A 41 -13.01 -5.45 10.11
C MET A 41 -14.26 -5.01 9.34
N ASN A 42 -14.73 -3.81 9.64
CA ASN A 42 -15.81 -3.16 8.89
C ASN A 42 -15.34 -1.86 8.28
N TRP A 43 -15.32 -1.82 6.96
CA TRP A 43 -14.90 -0.67 6.17
C TRP A 43 -16.10 0.14 5.70
N PHE A 44 -15.98 1.45 5.77
CA PHE A 44 -16.96 2.40 5.25
C PHE A 44 -16.24 3.35 4.31
N SER A 45 -16.59 3.33 3.03
CA SER A 45 -16.07 4.24 2.01
C SER A 45 -17.13 5.29 1.68
N LEU A 46 -16.85 6.53 2.04
CA LEU A 46 -17.72 7.67 1.85
C LEU A 46 -17.50 8.26 0.45
N THR A 47 -18.57 8.55 -0.28
CA THR A 47 -18.53 9.27 -1.56
C THR A 47 -19.27 10.59 -1.41
N TYR A 48 -18.64 11.69 -1.79
CA TYR A 48 -19.17 13.04 -1.59
C TYR A 48 -19.62 13.67 -2.91
N PRO A 49 -20.64 14.55 -2.89
CA PRO A 49 -20.95 15.40 -4.04
C PRO A 49 -19.80 16.37 -4.29
N SER A 50 -19.57 16.76 -5.54
CA SER A 50 -18.52 17.71 -5.91
C SER A 50 -18.61 18.99 -5.10
N GLY A 51 -17.55 19.34 -4.35
CA GLY A 51 -17.46 20.59 -3.59
C GLY A 51 -17.88 20.53 -2.12
N GLN A 52 -18.04 19.34 -1.52
CA GLN A 52 -18.52 19.21 -0.13
C GLN A 52 -17.53 18.63 0.90
N THR A 53 -17.98 18.79 2.15
CA THR A 53 -17.33 18.96 3.46
C THR A 53 -16.58 17.78 4.05
N THR A 54 -15.52 18.08 4.82
CA THR A 54 -14.80 17.13 5.68
C THR A 54 -15.71 16.54 6.75
N LEU A 55 -15.75 15.22 6.83
CA LEU A 55 -16.33 14.48 7.96
C LEU A 55 -15.66 14.90 9.27
N GLN A 56 -16.44 15.36 10.25
CA GLN A 56 -15.95 15.75 11.57
C GLN A 56 -16.14 14.63 12.60
N GLY A 57 -17.23 13.87 12.47
CA GLY A 57 -17.51 12.73 13.32
C GLY A 57 -18.46 11.75 12.66
N LEU A 58 -18.33 10.47 13.00
CA LEU A 58 -19.18 9.40 12.50
C LEU A 58 -19.54 8.46 13.64
N GLN A 59 -20.82 8.21 13.83
CA GLN A 59 -21.34 7.28 14.82
C GLN A 59 -22.01 6.09 14.14
N ILE A 60 -21.70 4.89 14.62
CA ILE A 60 -22.46 3.68 14.31
C ILE A 60 -23.45 3.45 15.44
N VAL A 61 -24.71 3.28 15.10
CA VAL A 61 -25.81 3.21 16.05
C VAL A 61 -26.60 1.93 15.86
N ASP A 62 -26.82 1.21 16.94
CA ASP A 62 -27.73 0.06 16.99
C ASP A 62 -29.17 0.55 17.12
N CYS A 63 -30.07 -0.12 16.41
CA CYS A 63 -31.48 0.20 16.35
C CYS A 63 -32.27 -1.09 16.61
N SER A 64 -33.15 -1.08 17.61
CA SER A 64 -34.04 -2.22 17.87
C SER A 64 -35.15 -2.37 16.82
N THR A 65 -35.48 -1.29 16.11
CA THR A 65 -36.55 -1.21 15.10
C THR A 65 -36.08 -0.48 13.85
N ALA A 66 -36.82 -0.62 12.75
CA ALA A 66 -36.59 0.11 11.51
C ALA A 66 -36.77 1.64 11.63
N THR A 67 -37.46 2.11 12.68
CA THR A 67 -37.62 3.55 13.00
C THR A 67 -36.48 4.09 13.87
N CYS A 68 -35.69 3.20 14.49
CA CYS A 68 -34.59 3.54 15.39
C CYS A 68 -34.98 4.50 16.53
N GLU A 69 -36.09 4.23 17.23
CA GLU A 69 -36.61 5.08 18.31
C GLU A 69 -35.74 5.09 19.58
N LYS A 70 -35.07 3.96 19.87
CA LYS A 70 -34.15 3.81 21.00
C LYS A 70 -32.74 3.50 20.50
N PRO A 71 -32.06 4.49 19.91
CA PRO A 71 -30.74 4.31 19.35
C PRO A 71 -29.71 4.08 20.45
N VAL A 72 -28.80 3.13 20.23
CA VAL A 72 -27.68 2.84 21.14
C VAL A 72 -26.36 3.11 20.41
N LEU A 73 -25.50 3.96 20.98
CA LEU A 73 -24.21 4.26 20.38
C LEU A 73 -23.28 3.05 20.49
N LEU A 74 -22.90 2.48 19.35
CA LEU A 74 -21.98 1.35 19.28
C LEU A 74 -20.54 1.83 19.32
N ILE A 75 -20.17 2.68 18.36
CA ILE A 75 -18.83 3.24 18.24
C ILE A 75 -18.87 4.60 17.55
N GLN A 76 -17.88 5.45 17.83
CA GLN A 76 -17.78 6.80 17.29
C GLN A 76 -16.34 7.12 16.89
N TYR A 77 -16.20 7.78 15.74
CA TYR A 77 -15.00 8.48 15.31
C TYR A 77 -15.24 9.99 15.42
N GLY A 78 -14.21 10.74 15.80
CA GLY A 78 -14.25 12.21 15.86
C GLY A 78 -15.25 12.76 16.86
N GLU A 79 -15.59 14.03 16.72
CA GLU A 79 -16.55 14.70 17.60
C GLU A 79 -17.93 14.79 16.92
N CYS A 80 -18.97 14.42 17.67
CA CYS A 80 -20.36 14.57 17.26
C CYS A 80 -21.08 15.41 18.33
N ARG A 81 -21.24 16.71 18.07
CA ARG A 81 -21.78 17.71 19.01
C ARG A 81 -23.16 18.25 18.62
N ASP A 82 -23.61 17.98 17.39
CA ASP A 82 -24.92 18.45 16.92
C ASP A 82 -26.08 17.78 17.68
N THR A 83 -27.26 18.41 17.68
CA THR A 83 -28.44 17.98 18.44
C THR A 83 -29.00 16.60 18.04
N GLY A 84 -28.55 16.05 16.91
CA GLY A 84 -28.89 14.69 16.46
C GLY A 84 -27.87 13.61 16.83
N CYS A 85 -26.74 13.98 17.42
CA CYS A 85 -25.71 13.05 17.86
C CYS A 85 -26.09 12.38 19.18
N LEU A 86 -25.68 11.12 19.35
CA LEU A 86 -25.79 10.44 20.65
C LEU A 86 -24.63 10.86 21.54
N THR A 87 -24.94 11.21 22.79
CA THR A 87 -23.94 11.60 23.81
C THR A 87 -23.63 10.47 24.80
N SER A 88 -24.36 9.36 24.72
CA SER A 88 -24.09 8.19 25.55
C SER A 88 -22.71 7.62 25.25
N PRO A 89 -22.02 7.03 26.24
CA PRO A 89 -20.74 6.36 25.98
C PRO A 89 -20.89 5.24 24.95
N ALA A 90 -19.96 5.19 23.99
CA ALA A 90 -19.92 4.15 22.98
C ALA A 90 -19.61 2.78 23.60
N ILE A 91 -20.48 1.79 23.38
CA ILE A 91 -20.37 0.46 24.00
C ILE A 91 -19.08 -0.26 23.58
N PHE A 92 -18.72 -0.21 22.31
CA PHE A 92 -17.58 -0.96 21.79
C PHE A 92 -16.24 -0.29 22.08
N ALA A 93 -16.20 1.04 22.17
CA ALA A 93 -15.01 1.75 22.62
C ALA A 93 -14.56 1.31 24.02
N GLN A 94 -15.50 0.99 24.91
CA GLN A 94 -15.21 0.46 26.25
C GLN A 94 -14.61 -0.95 26.24
N ARG A 95 -14.80 -1.72 25.16
CA ARG A 95 -14.24 -3.07 24.97
C ARG A 95 -12.87 -3.08 24.29
N GLY A 96 -12.36 -1.89 23.94
CA GLY A 96 -11.10 -1.73 23.21
C GLY A 96 -11.24 -1.78 21.69
N ASP A 97 -12.46 -1.76 21.15
CA ASP A 97 -12.66 -1.61 19.70
C ASP A 97 -12.23 -0.21 19.26
N ARG A 98 -11.74 -0.13 18.02
CA ARG A 98 -11.29 1.12 17.41
C ARG A 98 -12.15 1.48 16.21
N PHE A 99 -12.47 2.77 16.07
CA PHE A 99 -13.13 3.29 14.87
C PHE A 99 -12.40 4.52 14.38
N ASP A 100 -11.67 4.31 13.29
CA ASP A 100 -10.70 5.26 12.80
C ASP A 100 -11.05 5.66 11.37
N CYS A 101 -11.07 6.96 11.08
CA CYS A 101 -11.31 7.47 9.74
C CYS A 101 -10.12 8.28 9.22
N PHE A 102 -9.89 8.19 7.91
CA PHE A 102 -8.94 9.02 7.19
C PHE A 102 -9.50 9.35 5.80
N ASP A 103 -9.53 10.65 5.47
CA ASP A 103 -10.19 11.19 4.27
C ASP A 103 -11.63 10.68 4.11
N ASP A 104 -11.85 9.76 3.17
CA ASP A 104 -13.14 9.21 2.77
C ASP A 104 -13.34 7.76 3.25
N ARG A 105 -12.44 7.22 4.08
CA ARG A 105 -12.51 5.84 4.55
C ARG A 105 -12.52 5.78 6.05
N CYS A 106 -13.40 4.95 6.60
CA CYS A 106 -13.45 4.61 8.01
C CYS A 106 -13.32 3.10 8.19
N LEU A 107 -12.64 2.69 9.25
CA LEU A 107 -12.43 1.31 9.61
C LEU A 107 -12.80 1.11 11.07
N TRP A 108 -13.77 0.22 11.30
CA TRP A 108 -14.04 -0.33 12.62
C TRP A 108 -13.29 -1.65 12.78
N LEU A 109 -12.40 -1.69 13.76
CA LEU A 109 -11.66 -2.87 14.22
C LEU A 109 -12.29 -3.38 15.52
N GLY A 110 -12.85 -4.59 15.47
CA GLY A 110 -13.36 -5.28 16.65
C GLY A 110 -12.26 -6.00 17.43
N SER A 111 -12.36 -6.01 18.75
CA SER A 111 -11.43 -6.76 19.61
C SER A 111 -11.50 -8.26 19.30
N ALA A 112 -10.33 -8.86 19.03
CA ALA A 112 -10.21 -10.29 18.71
C ALA A 112 -10.63 -11.21 19.87
N LEU A 113 -10.72 -10.70 21.10
CA LEU A 113 -11.00 -11.48 22.32
C LEU A 113 -12.41 -12.09 22.35
N ASP A 114 -13.40 -11.47 21.71
CA ASP A 114 -14.81 -11.94 21.71
C ASP A 114 -15.21 -12.62 20.39
N SER A 115 -14.28 -12.75 19.44
CA SER A 115 -14.56 -13.15 18.05
C SER A 115 -14.81 -14.64 17.82
N PHE A 116 -14.46 -15.48 18.79
CA PHE A 116 -14.68 -16.93 18.71
C PHE A 116 -15.38 -17.43 19.97
N PRO A 117 -16.70 -17.25 20.10
CA PRO A 117 -17.44 -18.15 20.95
C PRO A 117 -17.52 -19.49 20.22
N ILE A 118 -16.51 -20.35 20.38
CA ILE A 118 -16.49 -21.72 19.84
C ILE A 118 -17.73 -22.52 20.29
N ASN A 119 -18.45 -22.03 21.31
CA ASN A 119 -19.65 -22.65 21.88
C ASN A 119 -20.82 -21.70 22.15
N ALA A 120 -20.95 -20.52 21.51
CA ALA A 120 -22.19 -19.75 21.70
C ALA A 120 -23.36 -20.47 21.01
N PRO A 121 -24.41 -20.87 21.75
CA PRO A 121 -25.59 -21.41 21.11
C PRO A 121 -26.17 -20.36 20.16
N GLN A 122 -26.48 -20.77 18.93
CA GLN A 122 -27.26 -19.95 17.99
C GLN A 122 -28.56 -19.55 18.69
N GLN A 123 -28.64 -18.31 19.13
CA GLN A 123 -29.81 -17.79 19.81
C GLN A 123 -30.89 -17.59 18.75
N LYS A 124 -31.82 -18.56 18.69
CA LYS A 124 -32.75 -18.78 17.57
C LYS A 124 -33.80 -17.67 17.38
N ASP A 125 -33.91 -16.72 18.30
CA ASP A 125 -34.95 -15.68 18.31
C ASP A 125 -34.43 -14.34 18.86
N GLU A 126 -33.25 -13.87 18.42
CA GLU A 126 -32.93 -12.45 18.62
C GLU A 126 -33.76 -11.59 17.64
N PRO A 127 -34.39 -10.50 18.11
CA PRO A 127 -35.13 -9.60 17.23
C PRO A 127 -34.19 -9.09 16.14
N LYS A 128 -34.70 -8.97 14.90
CA LYS A 128 -33.99 -8.36 13.77
C LYS A 128 -33.41 -7.01 14.17
N LYS A 129 -32.10 -6.98 14.46
CA LYS A 129 -31.40 -5.76 14.87
C LYS A 129 -31.10 -4.92 13.63
N TRP A 130 -31.34 -3.63 13.69
CA TRP A 130 -31.05 -2.67 12.63
C TRP A 130 -29.84 -1.85 13.03
N PHE A 131 -29.15 -1.21 12.09
CA PHE A 131 -28.16 -0.19 12.43
C PHE A 131 -28.24 0.98 11.46
N ARG A 132 -27.74 2.13 11.88
CA ARG A 132 -27.61 3.30 11.03
C ARG A 132 -26.31 4.05 11.32
N LEU A 133 -25.93 4.90 10.39
CA LEU A 133 -24.86 5.87 10.57
C LEU A 133 -25.43 7.26 10.86
N ILE A 134 -24.75 7.96 11.77
CA ILE A 134 -24.95 9.39 12.02
C ILE A 134 -23.62 10.07 11.70
N GLY A 135 -23.60 10.88 10.65
CA GLY A 135 -22.41 11.59 10.20
C GLY A 135 -22.54 13.07 10.51
N GLN A 136 -21.60 13.61 11.30
CA GLN A 136 -21.44 15.05 11.47
C GLN A 136 -20.43 15.56 10.45
N PHE A 137 -20.87 16.50 9.63
CA PHE A 137 -20.05 17.21 8.66
C PHE A 137 -19.97 18.68 9.06
N ALA A 138 -19.04 19.41 8.46
CA ALA A 138 -18.80 20.82 8.82
C ALA A 138 -20.02 21.73 8.63
N ASP A 139 -20.98 21.33 7.78
CA ASP A 139 -22.19 22.11 7.50
C ASP A 139 -23.41 21.64 8.27
N ARG A 140 -23.60 20.32 8.41
CA ARG A 140 -24.76 19.71 9.06
C ARG A 140 -24.54 18.25 9.41
N LEU A 141 -25.46 17.75 10.22
CA LEU A 141 -25.64 16.33 10.49
C LEU A 141 -26.44 15.65 9.37
N ARG A 142 -25.98 14.48 8.93
CA ARG A 142 -26.68 13.62 7.97
C ARG A 142 -26.89 12.24 8.57
N LEU A 143 -28.00 11.61 8.18
CA LEU A 143 -28.42 10.32 8.71
C LEU A 143 -28.52 9.30 7.59
N SER A 144 -28.13 8.07 7.87
CA SER A 144 -28.49 6.95 7.00
C SER A 144 -29.86 6.38 7.32
N ALA A 145 -30.50 5.79 6.32
CA ALA A 145 -31.61 4.89 6.56
C ALA A 145 -31.13 3.71 7.43
N PRO A 146 -31.97 3.19 8.34
CA PRO A 146 -31.65 1.97 9.09
C PRO A 146 -31.53 0.77 8.14
N ILE A 147 -30.46 0.00 8.29
CA ILE A 147 -30.19 -1.22 7.55
C ILE A 147 -30.35 -2.41 8.47
N LEU A 148 -31.03 -3.44 7.97
CA LEU A 148 -31.19 -4.70 8.67
C LEU A 148 -29.83 -5.41 8.80
N LYS A 149 -29.40 -5.73 10.03
CA LYS A 149 -28.28 -6.65 10.27
C LYS A 149 -28.71 -8.03 9.74
N GLY A 150 -27.84 -8.70 8.98
CA GLY A 150 -28.17 -9.93 8.26
C GLY A 150 -28.88 -11.01 9.12
N GLU A 151 -29.54 -11.97 8.47
CA GLU A 151 -30.51 -12.90 9.09
C GLU A 151 -29.99 -13.75 10.27
N THR A 152 -28.67 -13.78 10.56
CA THR A 152 -28.09 -14.69 11.55
C THR A 152 -27.10 -14.06 12.55
N THR A 153 -26.69 -12.79 12.42
CA THR A 153 -25.73 -12.17 13.37
C THR A 153 -25.92 -10.67 13.58
N SER A 154 -25.61 -10.21 14.80
CA SER A 154 -25.55 -8.81 15.19
C SER A 154 -24.40 -8.08 14.48
N PHE A 155 -24.69 -7.40 13.37
CA PHE A 155 -23.73 -6.71 12.48
C PHE A 155 -22.75 -7.69 11.80
N PRO A 156 -22.47 -7.54 10.49
CA PRO A 156 -21.56 -8.48 9.84
C PRO A 156 -20.17 -8.38 10.48
N MET A 157 -19.65 -9.53 10.89
CA MET A 157 -18.30 -9.68 11.44
C MET A 157 -17.22 -9.09 10.52
N ASN A 158 -17.44 -9.14 9.21
CA ASN A 158 -16.60 -8.49 8.22
C ASN A 158 -17.51 -7.88 7.14
N GLY A 159 -17.40 -6.57 6.90
CA GLY A 159 -18.17 -5.89 5.87
C GLY A 159 -17.40 -4.78 5.17
N VAL A 160 -17.74 -4.56 3.90
CA VAL A 160 -17.33 -3.36 3.14
C VAL A 160 -18.59 -2.62 2.73
N TRP A 161 -18.72 -1.38 3.20
CA TRP A 161 -19.89 -0.54 3.07
C TRP A 161 -19.55 0.67 2.21
N GLN A 162 -20.33 0.89 1.17
CA GLN A 162 -20.29 2.13 0.39
C GLN A 162 -21.33 3.08 0.98
N VAL A 163 -20.90 4.30 1.31
CA VAL A 163 -21.70 5.33 1.94
C VAL A 163 -21.75 6.54 1.00
N GLU A 164 -22.83 6.68 0.25
CA GLU A 164 -23.03 7.84 -0.61
C GLU A 164 -23.62 8.99 0.22
N VAL A 165 -22.86 10.06 0.35
CA VAL A 165 -23.28 11.26 1.08
C VAL A 165 -24.04 12.16 0.10
N THR A 166 -25.29 12.45 0.41
CA THR A 166 -26.14 13.39 -0.35
C THR A 166 -26.25 14.72 0.38
N SER A 167 -26.97 15.70 -0.18
CA SER A 167 -27.23 16.98 0.49
C SER A 167 -27.82 16.82 1.89
N ASP A 168 -28.74 15.85 2.06
CA ASP A 168 -29.60 15.76 3.24
C ASP A 168 -29.51 14.41 3.98
N SER A 169 -28.91 13.39 3.38
CA SER A 169 -28.87 12.04 3.93
C SER A 169 -27.61 11.27 3.53
N MET A 170 -27.39 10.10 4.13
CA MET A 170 -26.40 9.13 3.69
C MET A 170 -27.11 7.87 3.17
N GLN A 171 -26.77 7.43 1.98
CA GLN A 171 -27.22 6.14 1.46
C GLN A 171 -26.14 5.11 1.67
N MET A 172 -26.53 3.91 2.09
CA MET A 172 -25.59 2.87 2.48
C MET A 172 -25.89 1.59 1.73
N ALA A 173 -24.85 0.99 1.16
CA ALA A 173 -24.93 -0.28 0.48
C ALA A 173 -23.76 -1.18 0.88
N GLN A 174 -24.03 -2.45 1.17
CA GLN A 174 -22.98 -3.43 1.42
C GLN A 174 -22.47 -3.97 0.08
N LYS A 175 -21.15 -3.92 -0.15
CA LYS A 175 -20.53 -4.62 -1.28
C LYS A 175 -20.41 -6.11 -0.94
N LYS A 176 -21.21 -6.94 -1.60
CA LYS A 176 -21.16 -8.40 -1.44
C LYS A 176 -19.96 -8.98 -2.18
N GLY A 177 -19.31 -9.99 -1.61
CA GLY A 177 -18.21 -10.72 -2.24
C GLY A 177 -16.82 -10.12 -2.07
N ILE A 178 -16.66 -9.02 -1.33
CA ILE A 178 -15.35 -8.43 -0.99
C ILE A 178 -14.93 -8.89 0.41
N ILE A 179 -13.69 -9.33 0.54
CA ILE A 179 -13.10 -9.72 1.83
C ILE A 179 -12.61 -8.44 2.53
N SER A 180 -13.02 -8.19 3.78
CA SER A 180 -12.67 -6.94 4.49
C SER A 180 -11.18 -6.71 4.69
N TYR A 181 -10.37 -7.77 4.72
CA TYR A 181 -8.90 -7.67 4.81
C TYR A 181 -8.24 -7.17 3.52
N SER A 182 -9.00 -7.02 2.42
CA SER A 182 -8.51 -6.58 1.11
C SER A 182 -9.11 -5.25 0.66
N ALA A 183 -9.56 -4.39 1.58
CA ALA A 183 -9.97 -3.03 1.24
C ALA A 183 -8.75 -2.17 0.87
N LEU A 184 -8.27 -2.37 -0.34
CA LEU A 184 -7.14 -1.66 -0.93
C LEU A 184 -7.57 -0.24 -1.31
N SER A 185 -6.64 0.71 -1.30
CA SER A 185 -6.90 1.98 -1.97
C SER A 185 -7.08 1.75 -3.47
N PRO A 186 -7.79 2.63 -4.22
CA PRO A 186 -7.93 2.48 -5.66
C PRO A 186 -6.59 2.28 -6.39
N PHE A 187 -5.54 2.98 -5.93
CA PHE A 187 -4.18 2.84 -6.44
C PHE A 187 -3.60 1.43 -6.19
N GLN A 188 -3.85 0.86 -5.01
CA GLN A 188 -3.37 -0.48 -4.67
C GLN A 188 -4.13 -1.60 -5.37
N GLU A 189 -5.45 -1.46 -5.53
CA GLU A 189 -6.23 -2.40 -6.33
C GLU A 189 -5.75 -2.40 -7.79
N TYR A 190 -5.47 -1.22 -8.33
CA TYR A 190 -4.86 -1.06 -9.64
C TYR A 190 -3.48 -1.74 -9.72
N SER A 191 -2.58 -1.42 -8.78
CA SER A 191 -1.24 -2.00 -8.68
C SER A 191 -1.30 -3.52 -8.74
N ASN A 192 -2.15 -4.15 -7.93
CA ASN A 192 -2.21 -5.61 -7.86
C ASN A 192 -2.68 -6.30 -9.15
N ARG A 193 -3.57 -5.67 -9.92
CA ARG A 193 -4.09 -6.27 -11.16
C ARG A 193 -3.13 -6.13 -12.34
N MET A 194 -2.43 -4.99 -12.41
CA MET A 194 -1.67 -4.61 -13.60
C MET A 194 -0.16 -4.60 -13.36
N PHE A 195 0.32 -5.01 -12.19
CA PHE A 195 1.73 -4.89 -11.81
C PHE A 195 2.68 -5.41 -12.90
N TRP A 196 2.52 -6.67 -13.32
CA TRP A 196 3.46 -7.31 -14.25
C TRP A 196 3.38 -6.75 -15.67
N SER A 197 2.17 -6.48 -16.16
CA SER A 197 1.96 -5.94 -17.51
C SER A 197 2.44 -4.49 -17.59
N SER A 198 2.12 -3.69 -16.59
CA SER A 198 2.55 -2.29 -16.48
C SER A 198 4.06 -2.20 -16.31
N TRP A 199 4.64 -3.02 -15.43
CA TRP A 199 6.08 -3.07 -15.21
C TRP A 199 6.87 -3.37 -16.49
N LEU A 200 6.50 -4.44 -17.21
CA LEU A 200 7.18 -4.82 -18.43
C LEU A 200 7.01 -3.75 -19.52
N LEU A 201 5.80 -3.20 -19.66
CA LEU A 201 5.52 -2.14 -20.61
C LEU A 201 6.35 -0.88 -20.32
N THR A 202 6.43 -0.46 -19.06
CA THR A 202 7.26 0.66 -18.60
C THR A 202 8.72 0.42 -18.99
N ILE A 203 9.32 -0.70 -18.60
CA ILE A 203 10.74 -0.98 -18.93
C ILE A 203 10.98 -0.93 -20.44
N LEU A 204 10.13 -1.58 -21.24
CA LEU A 204 10.30 -1.60 -22.70
C LEU A 204 10.19 -0.20 -23.32
N LEU A 205 9.22 0.59 -22.85
CA LEU A 205 9.01 1.96 -23.32
C LEU A 205 10.18 2.87 -22.97
N GLU A 206 10.67 2.78 -21.74
CA GLU A 206 11.78 3.60 -21.28
C GLU A 206 13.09 3.26 -22.02
N LEU A 207 13.33 1.98 -22.27
CA LEU A 207 14.44 1.54 -23.12
C LEU A 207 14.30 2.06 -24.55
N LEU A 208 13.09 2.09 -25.11
CA LEU A 208 12.83 2.64 -26.44
C LEU A 208 13.10 4.15 -26.49
N VAL A 209 12.57 4.91 -25.54
CA VAL A 209 12.79 6.37 -25.43
C VAL A 209 14.27 6.67 -25.24
N ALA A 210 14.96 5.92 -24.38
CA ALA A 210 16.39 6.08 -24.17
C ALA A 210 17.22 5.73 -25.40
N TRP A 211 16.84 4.67 -26.12
CA TRP A 211 17.48 4.32 -27.37
C TRP A 211 17.33 5.45 -28.40
N LEU A 212 16.12 5.98 -28.58
CA LEU A 212 15.87 7.12 -29.48
C LEU A 212 16.67 8.36 -29.09
N PHE A 213 16.68 8.71 -27.80
CA PHE A 213 17.43 9.86 -27.28
C PHE A 213 18.94 9.73 -27.55
N LEU A 214 19.52 8.57 -27.24
CA LEU A 214 20.95 8.32 -27.43
C LEU A 214 21.32 8.21 -28.91
N TRP A 215 20.44 7.62 -29.74
CA TRP A 215 20.61 7.57 -31.18
C TRP A 215 20.62 8.97 -31.80
N TRP A 216 19.68 9.83 -31.41
CA TRP A 216 19.63 11.22 -31.86
C TRP A 216 20.88 12.01 -31.47
N ARG A 217 21.46 11.72 -30.30
CA ARG A 217 22.74 12.28 -29.86
C ARG A 217 23.98 11.65 -30.50
N LYS A 218 23.81 10.72 -31.44
CA LYS A 218 24.89 9.98 -32.12
C LYS A 218 25.85 9.32 -31.11
N ALA A 219 25.31 8.80 -30.01
CA ALA A 219 26.10 8.11 -29.00
C ALA A 219 26.80 6.88 -29.60
N SER A 220 28.01 6.57 -29.13
CA SER A 220 28.72 5.37 -29.55
C SER A 220 27.92 4.10 -29.19
N GLN A 221 28.09 3.01 -29.94
CA GLN A 221 27.41 1.74 -29.66
C GLN A 221 27.70 1.23 -28.23
N GLN A 222 28.92 1.47 -27.73
CA GLN A 222 29.31 1.12 -26.36
C GLN A 222 28.55 1.97 -25.33
N THR A 223 28.44 3.28 -25.55
CA THR A 223 27.67 4.21 -24.70
C THR A 223 26.19 3.84 -24.68
N LEU A 224 25.63 3.58 -25.86
CA LEU A 224 24.25 3.15 -26.05
C LEU A 224 23.97 1.89 -25.22
N SER A 225 24.71 0.81 -25.45
CA SER A 225 24.51 -0.47 -24.78
C SER A 225 24.66 -0.35 -23.26
N ARG A 226 25.70 0.35 -22.78
CA ARG A 226 25.94 0.51 -21.34
C ARG A 226 24.85 1.33 -20.66
N THR A 227 24.40 2.41 -21.30
CA THR A 227 23.34 3.27 -20.74
C THR A 227 22.00 2.54 -20.70
N LEU A 228 21.66 1.80 -21.76
CA LEU A 228 20.44 0.98 -21.77
C LEU A 228 20.46 -0.10 -20.67
N VAL A 229 21.60 -0.75 -20.44
CA VAL A 229 21.75 -1.68 -19.30
C VAL A 229 21.58 -0.94 -17.97
N ALA A 230 22.19 0.24 -17.81
CA ALA A 230 22.04 1.02 -16.59
C ALA A 230 20.58 1.41 -16.32
N ILE A 231 19.83 1.80 -17.36
CA ILE A 231 18.40 2.11 -17.28
C ILE A 231 17.60 0.87 -16.87
N ALA A 232 17.80 -0.24 -17.58
CA ALA A 232 17.13 -1.50 -17.23
C ALA A 232 17.39 -1.90 -15.78
N MET A 233 18.64 -1.80 -15.30
CA MET A 233 19.00 -2.18 -13.94
C MET A 233 18.45 -1.21 -12.90
N VAL A 234 18.52 0.11 -13.12
CA VAL A 234 17.99 1.06 -12.13
C VAL A 234 16.48 0.93 -11.97
N ASN A 235 15.77 0.65 -13.06
CA ASN A 235 14.33 0.37 -13.03
C ASN A 235 13.95 -0.85 -12.19
N LEU A 236 14.83 -1.86 -12.09
CA LEU A 236 14.60 -3.00 -11.18
C LEU A 236 14.54 -2.58 -9.70
N PHE A 237 15.17 -1.45 -9.34
CA PHE A 237 15.26 -0.96 -7.97
C PHE A 237 14.37 0.25 -7.70
N SER A 238 14.18 1.16 -8.66
CA SER A 238 13.25 2.29 -8.50
C SER A 238 11.80 1.82 -8.45
N TYR A 239 11.45 0.81 -9.26
CA TYR A 239 10.06 0.35 -9.38
C TYR A 239 9.49 -0.23 -8.08
N PRO A 240 10.17 -1.13 -7.34
CA PRO A 240 9.69 -1.55 -6.02
C PRO A 240 9.55 -0.40 -5.02
N VAL A 241 10.33 0.68 -5.13
CA VAL A 241 10.15 1.83 -4.24
C VAL A 241 8.86 2.57 -4.60
N VAL A 242 8.65 2.86 -5.88
CA VAL A 242 7.44 3.55 -6.37
C VAL A 242 6.17 2.76 -6.03
N TRP A 243 6.19 1.44 -6.21
CA TRP A 243 4.99 0.60 -6.10
C TRP A 243 4.80 -0.10 -4.74
N ILE A 244 5.81 -0.10 -3.87
CA ILE A 244 5.74 -0.76 -2.56
C ILE A 244 6.00 0.24 -1.44
N PHE A 245 7.10 1.00 -1.49
CA PHE A 245 7.45 1.93 -0.43
C PHE A 245 6.42 3.06 -0.31
N PHE A 246 6.20 3.84 -1.37
CA PHE A 246 5.28 4.97 -1.31
C PHE A 246 3.83 4.56 -0.97
N PRO A 247 3.28 3.48 -1.54
CA PRO A 247 1.95 2.98 -1.14
C PRO A 247 1.90 2.46 0.29
N SER A 248 3.01 1.95 0.84
CA SER A 248 3.06 1.53 2.25
C SER A 248 2.96 2.70 3.23
N LEU A 249 3.24 3.93 2.79
CA LEU A 249 3.09 5.14 3.59
C LEU A 249 1.63 5.62 3.64
N GLU A 250 0.74 5.05 2.82
CA GLU A 250 -0.67 5.42 2.82
C GLU A 250 -1.34 5.10 4.17
N PRO A 251 -2.51 5.72 4.43
CA PRO A 251 -3.39 5.34 5.53
C PRO A 251 -3.85 3.89 5.42
N PHE A 252 -4.10 3.32 6.59
CA PHE A 252 -4.58 1.96 6.80
C PHE A 252 -3.71 0.84 6.19
N GLN A 253 -2.40 1.05 6.17
CA GLN A 253 -1.46 0.03 5.72
C GLN A 253 -1.08 -0.92 6.84
N SER A 254 -0.93 -2.20 6.50
CA SER A 254 -0.45 -3.20 7.45
C SER A 254 1.00 -2.90 7.87
N VAL A 255 1.35 -3.28 9.09
CA VAL A 255 2.72 -3.18 9.60
C VAL A 255 3.70 -3.93 8.68
N PHE A 256 3.28 -5.10 8.17
CA PHE A 256 4.06 -5.88 7.21
C PHE A 256 4.38 -5.08 5.94
N SER A 257 3.36 -4.45 5.33
CA SER A 257 3.53 -3.64 4.12
C SER A 257 4.53 -2.49 4.34
N ARG A 258 4.51 -1.85 5.52
CA ARG A 258 5.46 -0.77 5.86
C ARG A 258 6.90 -1.25 5.94
N TYR A 259 7.17 -2.34 6.66
CA TYR A 259 8.52 -2.87 6.76
C TYR A 259 9.02 -3.36 5.40
N PHE A 260 8.15 -3.95 4.59
CA PHE A 260 8.49 -4.40 3.25
C PHE A 260 8.81 -3.21 2.33
N GLY A 261 8.01 -2.13 2.39
CA GLY A 261 8.28 -0.88 1.70
C GLY A 261 9.59 -0.21 2.14
N ILE A 262 9.82 -0.07 3.45
CA ILE A 262 11.07 0.52 3.97
C ILE A 262 12.28 -0.29 3.49
N SER A 263 12.15 -1.62 3.47
CA SER A 263 13.19 -2.51 2.94
C SER A 263 13.45 -2.25 1.46
N SER A 264 12.43 -2.08 0.61
CA SER A 264 12.63 -1.79 -0.81
C SER A 264 13.40 -0.48 -1.04
N LEU A 265 13.08 0.58 -0.28
CA LEU A 265 13.84 1.84 -0.32
C LEU A 265 15.30 1.65 0.12
N ALA A 266 15.53 0.96 1.24
CA ALA A 266 16.88 0.70 1.73
C ALA A 266 17.72 -0.06 0.70
N ILE A 267 17.14 -1.07 0.04
CA ILE A 267 17.79 -1.86 -1.01
C ILE A 267 18.16 -0.99 -2.21
N ALA A 268 17.24 -0.13 -2.67
CA ALA A 268 17.52 0.79 -3.77
C ALA A 268 18.65 1.76 -3.41
N MET A 269 18.62 2.37 -2.22
CA MET A 269 19.68 3.27 -1.77
C MET A 269 21.03 2.58 -1.67
N LEU A 270 21.08 1.35 -1.11
CA LEU A 270 22.30 0.55 -1.04
C LEU A 270 22.82 0.21 -2.43
N TYR A 271 21.94 -0.18 -3.37
CA TYR A 271 22.32 -0.43 -4.75
C TYR A 271 22.95 0.80 -5.40
N GLY A 272 22.30 1.96 -5.31
CA GLY A 272 22.82 3.22 -5.86
C GLY A 272 24.20 3.58 -5.28
N LEU A 273 24.39 3.41 -3.96
CA LEU A 273 25.67 3.64 -3.30
C LEU A 273 26.76 2.66 -3.75
N MET A 274 26.43 1.36 -3.83
CA MET A 274 27.36 0.35 -4.33
C MET A 274 27.79 0.64 -5.76
N MET A 275 26.85 1.03 -6.63
CA MET A 275 27.14 1.40 -8.02
C MET A 275 27.93 2.71 -8.12
N HIS A 276 27.78 3.63 -7.17
CA HIS A 276 28.62 4.82 -7.07
C HIS A 276 30.08 4.46 -6.81
N VAL A 277 30.33 3.56 -5.86
CA VAL A 277 31.68 3.09 -5.53
C VAL A 277 32.26 2.22 -6.66
N GLU A 278 31.47 1.34 -7.25
CA GLU A 278 31.89 0.39 -8.29
C GLU A 278 31.53 0.82 -9.72
N SER A 279 31.41 2.13 -10.00
CA SER A 279 30.92 2.65 -11.30
C SER A 279 31.62 2.09 -12.55
N LYS A 280 32.90 1.67 -12.44
CA LYS A 280 33.76 1.15 -13.52
C LYS A 280 33.61 -0.35 -13.82
N VAL A 281 32.59 -1.03 -13.30
CA VAL A 281 32.34 -2.45 -13.62
C VAL A 281 31.93 -2.66 -15.09
N SER A 282 32.16 -3.86 -15.61
CA SER A 282 31.68 -4.27 -16.93
C SER A 282 30.16 -4.47 -16.91
N SER A 283 29.47 -4.33 -18.04
CA SER A 283 28.01 -4.49 -18.10
C SER A 283 27.54 -5.88 -17.65
N ARG A 284 28.33 -6.94 -17.93
CA ARG A 284 28.01 -8.30 -17.46
C ARG A 284 28.10 -8.42 -15.94
N LYS A 285 29.14 -7.83 -15.34
CA LYS A 285 29.30 -7.82 -13.88
C LYS A 285 28.20 -6.97 -13.24
N LEU A 286 27.89 -5.80 -13.80
CA LEU A 286 26.78 -4.95 -13.37
C LEU A 286 25.46 -5.72 -13.33
N ILE A 287 25.10 -6.42 -14.41
CA ILE A 287 23.88 -7.23 -14.48
C ILE A 287 23.89 -8.31 -13.39
N PHE A 288 24.99 -9.07 -13.30
CA PHE A 288 25.12 -10.14 -12.31
C PHE A 288 24.97 -9.61 -10.87
N ASP A 289 25.72 -8.57 -10.50
CA ASP A 289 25.69 -7.98 -9.17
C ASP A 289 24.30 -7.40 -8.87
N SER A 290 23.65 -6.75 -9.84
CA SER A 290 22.29 -6.23 -9.72
C SER A 290 21.28 -7.33 -9.40
N PHE A 291 21.33 -8.48 -10.10
CA PHE A 291 20.44 -9.61 -9.81
C PHE A 291 20.71 -10.25 -8.45
N ILE A 292 21.98 -10.39 -8.06
CA ILE A 292 22.33 -10.93 -6.74
C ILE A 292 21.81 -10.01 -5.63
N ILE A 293 22.00 -8.70 -5.75
CA ILE A 293 21.49 -7.71 -4.79
C ILE A 293 19.96 -7.74 -4.78
N LEU A 294 19.32 -7.72 -5.95
CA LEU A 294 17.86 -7.73 -6.04
C LEU A 294 17.28 -8.96 -5.34
N ILE A 295 17.73 -10.17 -5.68
CA ILE A 295 17.20 -11.41 -5.10
C ILE A 295 17.54 -11.49 -3.61
N GLY A 296 18.82 -11.37 -3.26
CA GLY A 296 19.28 -11.54 -1.89
C GLY A 296 18.69 -10.52 -0.93
N ALA A 297 18.64 -9.25 -1.35
CA ALA A 297 18.14 -8.20 -0.48
C ALA A 297 16.60 -8.21 -0.39
N ASN A 298 15.86 -8.59 -1.43
CA ASN A 298 14.41 -8.80 -1.31
C ASN A 298 14.06 -9.96 -0.39
N ILE A 299 14.82 -11.06 -0.41
CA ILE A 299 14.65 -12.16 0.54
C ILE A 299 14.85 -11.65 1.98
N ILE A 300 15.93 -10.91 2.23
CA ILE A 300 16.19 -10.32 3.55
C ILE A 300 15.06 -9.36 3.96
N GLY A 301 14.64 -8.46 3.07
CA GLY A 301 13.56 -7.51 3.32
C GLY A 301 12.23 -8.20 3.64
N PHE A 302 11.92 -9.31 2.95
CA PHE A 302 10.76 -10.14 3.25
C PHE A 302 10.86 -10.78 4.64
N PHE A 303 12.01 -11.33 5.02
CA PHE A 303 12.21 -11.88 6.37
C PHE A 303 12.12 -10.80 7.45
N VAL A 304 12.66 -9.61 7.22
CA VAL A 304 12.47 -8.45 8.13
C VAL A 304 10.98 -8.13 8.27
N ALA A 305 10.25 -8.01 7.16
CA ALA A 305 8.82 -7.74 7.18
C ALA A 305 8.04 -8.84 7.91
N LEU A 306 8.40 -10.11 7.75
CA LEU A 306 7.83 -11.22 8.50
C LEU A 306 8.15 -11.12 10.00
N CYS A 307 9.41 -10.95 10.39
CA CYS A 307 9.80 -10.91 11.79
C CYS A 307 9.11 -9.79 12.58
N PHE A 308 8.84 -8.64 11.95
CA PHE A 308 8.23 -7.49 12.63
C PHE A 308 6.74 -7.32 12.34
N GLY A 309 6.22 -7.87 11.24
CA GLY A 309 4.85 -7.69 10.78
C GLY A 309 3.96 -8.93 10.92
N TYR A 310 4.53 -10.13 11.08
CA TYR A 310 3.74 -11.36 11.20
C TYR A 310 2.82 -11.32 12.42
N GLY A 311 1.54 -11.67 12.23
CA GLY A 311 0.51 -11.67 13.27
C GLY A 311 0.00 -10.29 13.70
N ARG A 312 0.53 -9.20 13.13
CA ARG A 312 0.03 -7.83 13.36
C ARG A 312 -0.97 -7.43 12.28
N TRP A 313 -2.21 -7.83 12.49
CA TRP A 313 -3.32 -7.59 11.55
C TRP A 313 -3.86 -6.17 11.57
N GLU A 314 -3.60 -5.41 12.63
CA GLU A 314 -4.11 -4.05 12.78
C GLU A 314 -3.45 -3.10 11.77
N PRO A 315 -4.24 -2.48 10.86
CA PRO A 315 -3.72 -1.48 9.96
C PRO A 315 -3.40 -0.18 10.69
N ILE A 316 -2.35 0.50 10.26
CA ILE A 316 -1.95 1.80 10.81
C ILE A 316 -2.77 2.89 10.13
N VAL A 317 -3.55 3.61 10.93
CA VAL A 317 -4.49 4.64 10.44
C VAL A 317 -3.74 5.83 9.88
N GLU A 318 -2.71 6.30 10.57
CA GLU A 318 -1.95 7.48 10.18
C GLU A 318 -1.15 7.18 8.93
N GLY A 319 -1.25 8.03 7.91
CA GLY A 319 -0.47 7.88 6.69
C GLY A 319 -0.44 9.15 5.87
N ILE A 320 0.28 9.07 4.77
CA ILE A 320 0.41 10.15 3.79
C ILE A 320 -0.63 9.89 2.68
N PRO A 321 -1.56 10.82 2.43
CA PRO A 321 -2.53 10.67 1.36
C PRO A 321 -1.89 10.40 0.00
N TYR A 322 -2.57 9.62 -0.85
CA TYR A 322 -2.08 9.26 -2.19
C TYR A 322 -1.75 10.49 -3.06
N ARG A 323 -2.50 11.60 -2.87
CA ARG A 323 -2.25 12.88 -3.55
C ARG A 323 -0.86 13.47 -3.29
N PHE A 324 -0.17 13.03 -2.24
CA PHE A 324 1.20 13.43 -1.93
C PHE A 324 2.21 12.31 -2.21
N THR A 325 1.87 11.05 -1.90
CA THR A 325 2.80 9.93 -2.14
C THR A 325 3.06 9.72 -3.64
N LEU A 326 2.06 9.90 -4.51
CA LEU A 326 2.22 9.74 -5.95
C LEU A 326 3.16 10.80 -6.57
N PRO A 327 2.98 12.13 -6.37
CA PRO A 327 3.97 13.08 -6.86
C PRO A 327 5.37 12.87 -6.27
N ALA A 328 5.45 12.49 -4.98
CA ALA A 328 6.73 12.21 -4.34
C ALA A 328 7.43 10.99 -4.94
N SER A 329 6.69 9.95 -5.34
CA SER A 329 7.26 8.77 -6.00
C SER A 329 7.83 9.10 -7.37
N GLU A 330 7.16 9.96 -8.14
CA GLU A 330 7.65 10.42 -9.44
C GLU A 330 8.93 11.25 -9.30
N ILE A 331 8.97 12.19 -8.34
CA ILE A 331 10.18 12.98 -8.05
C ILE A 331 11.33 12.06 -7.62
N PHE A 332 11.05 11.09 -6.75
CA PHE A 332 12.03 10.11 -6.32
C PHE A 332 12.58 9.33 -7.52
N ALA A 333 11.70 8.76 -8.37
CA ALA A 333 12.10 7.98 -9.53
C ALA A 333 13.04 8.80 -10.43
N VAL A 334 12.65 10.03 -10.79
CA VAL A 334 13.45 10.89 -11.65
C VAL A 334 14.82 11.20 -11.05
N VAL A 335 14.87 11.59 -9.77
CA VAL A 335 16.13 11.99 -9.12
C VAL A 335 17.05 10.79 -8.89
N TYR A 336 16.51 9.69 -8.39
CA TYR A 336 17.27 8.48 -8.10
C TYR A 336 17.81 7.85 -9.39
N GLU A 337 16.99 7.73 -10.43
CA GLU A 337 17.41 7.18 -11.71
C GLU A 337 18.46 8.04 -12.38
N ALA A 338 18.26 9.37 -12.41
CA ALA A 338 19.26 10.29 -12.94
C ALA A 338 20.62 10.13 -12.25
N TRP A 339 20.64 9.97 -10.92
CA TRP A 339 21.86 9.76 -10.16
C TRP A 339 22.57 8.46 -10.53
N VAL A 340 21.85 7.34 -10.56
CA VAL A 340 22.43 6.02 -10.85
C VAL A 340 22.84 5.92 -12.32
N ILE A 341 22.04 6.44 -13.26
CA ILE A 341 22.37 6.48 -14.70
C ILE A 341 23.62 7.32 -14.93
N ALA A 342 23.69 8.53 -14.37
CA ALA A 342 24.87 9.39 -14.51
C ALA A 342 26.13 8.68 -14.01
N THR A 343 26.02 8.04 -12.84
CA THR A 343 27.09 7.25 -12.22
C THR A 343 27.55 6.10 -13.11
N LEU A 344 26.62 5.27 -13.61
CA LEU A 344 26.92 4.10 -14.41
C LEU A 344 27.33 4.42 -15.85
N SER A 345 27.01 5.62 -16.34
CA SER A 345 27.42 6.11 -17.66
C SER A 345 28.91 6.45 -17.77
N LEU A 346 29.68 6.38 -16.67
CA LEU A 346 31.12 6.66 -16.66
C LEU A 346 31.50 8.05 -17.18
N GLY A 347 30.67 9.06 -16.89
CA GLY A 347 30.88 10.43 -17.34
C GLY A 347 30.50 10.68 -18.80
N GLN A 348 29.94 9.70 -19.51
CA GLN A 348 29.42 9.88 -20.86
C GLN A 348 28.12 10.70 -20.87
N LEU A 349 27.33 10.60 -19.80
CA LEU A 349 26.20 11.47 -19.55
C LEU A 349 26.47 12.32 -18.31
N SER A 350 26.41 13.63 -18.47
CA SER A 350 26.36 14.54 -17.31
C SER A 350 25.09 14.28 -16.49
N PHE A 351 25.09 14.61 -15.19
CA PHE A 351 23.90 14.50 -14.35
C PHE A 351 22.68 15.22 -14.94
N LYS A 352 22.87 16.39 -15.56
CA LYS A 352 21.79 17.13 -16.26
C LYS A 352 21.19 16.33 -17.42
N GLN A 353 22.02 15.63 -18.18
CA GLN A 353 21.58 14.81 -19.31
C GLN A 353 20.88 13.53 -18.84
N ALA A 354 21.40 12.91 -17.78
CA ALA A 354 20.75 11.76 -17.15
C ALA A 354 19.40 12.15 -16.53
N GLY A 355 19.32 13.34 -15.90
CA GLY A 355 18.09 13.92 -15.38
C GLY A 355 17.06 14.20 -16.46
N LEU A 356 17.46 14.80 -17.58
CA LEU A 356 16.56 14.99 -18.71
C LEU A 356 16.08 13.65 -19.29
N LEU A 357 16.98 12.67 -19.41
CA LEU A 357 16.63 11.34 -19.90
C LEU A 357 15.62 10.65 -18.98
N SER A 358 15.87 10.62 -17.67
CA SER A 358 14.96 10.02 -16.70
C SER A 358 13.61 10.76 -16.63
N LEU A 359 13.61 12.10 -16.74
CA LEU A 359 12.37 12.86 -16.84
C LEU A 359 11.57 12.48 -18.09
N LEU A 360 12.23 12.34 -19.25
CA LEU A 360 11.57 11.94 -20.49
C LEU A 360 11.01 10.52 -20.42
N THR A 361 11.75 9.58 -19.84
CA THR A 361 11.30 8.19 -19.70
C THR A 361 10.08 8.11 -18.77
N ASN A 362 10.15 8.70 -17.57
CA ASN A 362 9.04 8.72 -16.62
C ASN A 362 7.82 9.49 -17.16
N ALA A 363 8.03 10.65 -17.80
CA ALA A 363 6.92 11.41 -18.40
C ALA A 363 6.24 10.62 -19.53
N THR A 364 6.99 9.87 -20.34
CA THR A 364 6.40 9.03 -21.38
C THR A 364 5.62 7.86 -20.78
N SER A 365 6.15 7.22 -19.74
CA SER A 365 5.45 6.16 -18.99
C SER A 365 4.15 6.68 -18.37
N LEU A 366 4.18 7.86 -17.76
CA LEU A 366 3.01 8.53 -17.18
C LEU A 366 1.96 8.85 -18.26
N LEU A 367 2.37 9.48 -19.37
CA LEU A 367 1.47 9.82 -20.47
C LEU A 367 0.83 8.58 -21.09
N LEU A 368 1.61 7.52 -21.31
CA LEU A 368 1.09 6.26 -21.82
C LEU A 368 0.10 5.64 -20.84
N GLY A 369 0.41 5.67 -19.54
CA GLY A 369 -0.53 5.29 -18.49
C GLY A 369 -1.84 6.05 -18.62
N VAL A 370 -1.80 7.38 -18.59
CA VAL A 370 -2.99 8.24 -18.73
C VAL A 370 -3.80 7.91 -19.98
N ILE A 371 -3.15 7.70 -21.12
CA ILE A 371 -3.81 7.32 -22.38
C ILE A 371 -4.51 5.98 -22.22
N LEU A 372 -3.79 4.93 -21.81
CA LEU A 372 -4.34 3.59 -21.67
C LEU A 372 -5.50 3.54 -20.65
N PHE A 373 -5.42 4.33 -19.58
CA PHE A 373 -6.47 4.37 -18.54
C PHE A 373 -7.69 5.19 -18.93
N SER A 374 -7.50 6.29 -19.66
CA SER A 374 -8.62 7.09 -20.16
C SER A 374 -9.51 6.29 -21.13
N PHE A 375 -8.94 5.29 -21.81
CA PHE A 375 -9.70 4.38 -22.68
C PHE A 375 -10.38 3.23 -21.94
N THR A 376 -9.89 2.81 -20.76
CA THR A 376 -10.48 1.69 -20.00
C THR A 376 -11.52 2.12 -18.96
N SER A 377 -11.56 3.39 -18.56
CA SER A 377 -12.59 3.92 -17.64
C SER A 377 -13.96 4.19 -18.28
N ASN A 378 -14.15 3.85 -19.56
CA ASN A 378 -15.42 3.94 -20.30
C ASN A 378 -16.03 2.56 -20.64
N LEU A 379 -15.52 1.49 -20.05
CA LEU A 379 -16.06 0.12 -20.08
C LEU A 379 -16.41 -0.30 -18.66
#